data_AF-A0A7X6SHN3-F1
#
_entry.id   AF-A0A7X6SHN3-F1
#
_cell.length_a   1.000
_cell.length_b   1.000
_cell.length_c   1.000
_cell.angle_alpha   90.00
_cell.angle_beta   90.00
_cell.angle_gamma   90.00
#
_symmetry.space_group_name_H-M   'P 1'
#
loop_
_entity.id
_entity.type
_entity.pdbx_description
1 polymer ?
#
loop_
_entity_poly.entity_id
_entity_poly.type
_entity_poly.pdbx_seq_one_letter_code
_entity_poly.pdbx_strand_id
1 'polypeptide(L)'
;WDVSENQNNSIVAYIIDDGLEANSYHLYIQSNNEIYANPNSRNLFAGLYNVVAINNLNLLNTSNVTDMYGMFSSCWGLTSLNVVEFDTSNVTNMSWMFGGCSSLTSLEVSSFDTSSVTDMSYMFYYCSALTSLDLSTFDTSKVTYMSWMFSNCSSLTGLDLSSFDTSSVTDMSSMFYGCSSLTNLDLSNSIINNLISRCDIFKDCRSDLNIIVNDASSKAIYEYWLNNNEKCSYGTISKNKKSITIKKKLM
;
A
#
# COMPACT_ATOMS: atom_id res chain seq x y z
N TRP A 1 14.52 9.53 19.90
CA TRP A 1 15.42 9.30 18.75
C TRP A 1 15.89 10.64 18.24
N ASP A 2 17.19 10.85 18.11
CA ASP A 2 17.69 11.98 17.34
C ASP A 2 18.03 11.48 15.94
N VAL A 3 17.18 11.86 14.99
CA VAL A 3 17.28 11.47 13.58
C VAL A 3 17.96 12.55 12.74
N SER A 4 18.45 13.64 13.36
CA SER A 4 19.20 14.67 12.67
C SER A 4 20.56 14.14 12.23
N GLU A 5 21.08 14.70 11.13
CA GLU A 5 22.42 14.41 10.64
C GLU A 5 23.50 14.59 11.72
N ASN A 6 23.31 15.57 12.62
CA ASN A 6 24.28 15.92 13.65
C ASN A 6 24.11 15.15 14.98
N GLN A 7 22.99 14.44 15.16
CA GLN A 7 22.65 13.70 16.41
C GLN A 7 22.92 14.50 17.70
N ASN A 8 22.64 15.80 17.70
CA ASN A 8 23.04 16.76 18.73
C ASN A 8 22.00 16.95 19.86
N ASN A 9 21.00 16.06 19.97
CA ASN A 9 19.83 16.12 20.83
C ASN A 9 18.93 17.36 20.64
N SER A 10 19.03 18.06 19.50
CA SER A 10 18.08 19.14 19.17
C SER A 10 16.70 18.62 18.76
N ILE A 11 16.57 17.30 18.61
CA ILE A 11 15.32 16.60 18.34
C ILE A 11 14.87 15.89 19.60
N VAL A 12 13.64 16.18 20.01
CA VAL A 12 12.94 15.50 21.08
C VAL A 12 11.73 14.81 20.48
N ALA A 13 11.62 13.50 20.71
CA ALA A 13 10.39 12.77 20.46
C ALA A 13 9.86 12.29 21.81
N TYR A 14 8.58 12.50 22.08
CA TYR A 14 7.94 12.09 23.33
C TYR A 14 6.57 11.48 23.05
N ILE A 15 6.15 10.59 23.95
CA ILE A 15 4.84 9.96 23.91
C ILE A 15 3.92 10.56 24.97
N ILE A 16 2.65 10.73 24.64
CA ILE A 16 1.58 11.08 25.58
C ILE A 16 0.56 9.94 25.55
N ASP A 17 0.18 9.45 26.73
CA ASP A 17 -0.94 8.51 26.89
C ASP A 17 -2.25 9.22 26.52
N ASP A 18 -3.04 8.65 25.60
CA ASP A 18 -4.29 9.28 25.16
C ASP A 18 -5.43 9.15 26.18
N GLY A 19 -5.30 8.27 27.16
CA GLY A 19 -6.30 8.00 28.18
C GLY A 19 -7.61 7.40 27.65
N LEU A 20 -7.66 6.98 26.39
CA LEU A 20 -8.86 6.43 25.74
C LEU A 20 -8.89 4.90 25.81
N GLU A 21 -7.75 4.25 25.58
CA GLU A 21 -7.58 2.80 25.68
C GLU A 21 -6.37 2.44 26.55
N ALA A 22 -6.29 1.19 27.00
CA ALA A 22 -5.16 0.75 27.80
C ALA A 22 -3.90 0.66 26.93
N ASN A 23 -2.87 1.45 27.28
CA ASN A 23 -1.58 1.50 26.61
C ASN A 23 -1.63 2.06 25.18
N SER A 24 -2.48 3.03 24.87
CA SER A 24 -2.49 3.78 23.61
C SER A 24 -1.79 5.14 23.74
N TYR A 25 -0.96 5.50 22.75
CA TYR A 25 -0.08 6.67 22.84
C TYR A 25 -0.10 7.54 21.58
N HIS A 26 0.05 8.85 21.77
CA HIS A 26 0.39 9.79 20.70
C HIS A 26 1.90 10.05 20.74
N LEU A 27 2.58 9.86 19.61
CA LEU A 27 3.97 10.27 19.43
C LEU A 27 4.00 11.72 18.93
N TYR A 28 4.85 12.55 19.52
CA TYR A 28 5.10 13.92 19.08
C TYR A 28 6.58 14.08 18.73
N ILE A 29 6.84 14.65 17.56
CA ILE A 29 8.18 15.08 17.15
C ILE A 29 8.30 16.58 17.45
N GLN A 30 9.42 17.00 18.02
CA GLN A 30 9.72 18.39 18.31
C GLN A 30 11.18 18.70 18.03
N SER A 31 11.43 19.80 17.33
CA SER A 31 12.76 20.37 17.19
C SER A 31 12.68 21.89 17.03
N ASN A 32 13.75 22.58 17.40
CA ASN A 32 13.92 24.01 17.14
C ASN A 32 14.54 24.29 15.77
N ASN A 33 15.03 23.24 15.09
CA ASN A 33 15.62 23.31 13.76
C ASN A 33 14.88 22.36 12.81
N GLU A 34 15.14 22.50 11.52
CA GLU A 34 14.67 21.54 10.52
C GLU A 34 15.29 20.15 10.77
N ILE A 35 14.47 19.10 10.65
CA ILE A 35 14.91 17.72 10.84
C ILE A 35 15.10 17.08 9.47
N TYR A 36 16.35 16.84 9.06
CA TYR A 36 16.61 16.07 7.84
C TYR A 36 16.54 14.58 8.12
N ALA A 37 15.61 13.89 7.47
CA ALA A 37 15.54 12.44 7.50
C ALA A 37 16.78 11.82 6.86
N ASN A 38 17.25 10.70 7.40
CA ASN A 38 18.36 9.96 6.81
C ASN A 38 17.97 9.45 5.41
N PRO A 39 18.85 9.54 4.38
CA PRO A 39 18.60 8.97 3.06
C PRO A 39 18.11 7.51 3.09
N ASN A 40 18.56 6.74 4.09
CA ASN A 40 18.04 5.44 4.48
C ASN A 40 17.10 5.61 5.68
N SER A 41 15.80 5.81 5.41
CA SER A 41 14.75 5.95 6.43
C SER A 41 13.97 4.65 6.64
N ARG A 42 14.64 3.51 6.41
CA ARG A 42 14.04 2.19 6.58
C ARG A 42 13.56 1.99 8.00
N ASN A 43 12.32 1.55 8.16
CA ASN A 43 11.72 1.20 9.45
C ASN A 43 11.73 2.33 10.50
N LEU A 44 11.83 3.60 10.10
CA LEU A 44 12.04 4.72 11.03
C LEU A 44 11.02 4.79 12.17
N PHE A 45 9.76 4.48 11.89
CA PHE A 45 8.65 4.41 12.83
C PHE A 45 8.04 3.01 12.92
N ALA A 46 8.75 1.97 12.47
CA ALA A 46 8.20 0.61 12.44
C ALA A 46 7.97 0.05 13.85
N GLY A 47 6.92 -0.77 13.98
CA GLY A 47 6.65 -1.53 15.20
C GLY A 47 6.17 -0.70 16.38
N LEU A 48 5.72 0.54 16.13
CA LEU A 48 5.05 1.35 17.14
C LEU A 48 3.60 0.84 17.36
N TYR A 49 3.48 -0.39 17.85
CA TYR A 49 2.22 -1.16 17.91
C TYR A 49 1.08 -0.42 18.61
N ASN A 50 1.42 0.38 19.61
CA ASN A 50 0.50 1.05 20.51
C ASN A 50 0.37 2.56 20.23
N VAL A 51 1.04 3.08 19.19
CA VAL A 51 0.93 4.49 18.83
C VAL A 51 -0.28 4.69 17.92
N VAL A 52 -1.23 5.53 18.35
CA VAL A 52 -2.48 5.80 17.63
C VAL A 52 -2.37 6.96 16.65
N ALA A 53 -1.39 7.85 16.86
CA ALA A 53 -1.07 8.99 15.99
C ALA A 53 0.40 9.41 16.12
N ILE A 54 1.02 9.80 15.01
CA ILE A 54 2.34 10.43 14.97
C ILE A 54 2.17 11.88 14.53
N ASN A 55 2.46 12.80 15.44
CA ASN A 55 2.21 14.22 15.28
C ASN A 55 3.50 14.96 14.91
N ASN A 56 3.33 16.07 14.19
CA ASN A 56 4.40 16.96 13.74
C ASN A 56 5.39 16.29 12.77
N LEU A 57 4.91 15.36 11.93
CA LEU A 57 5.72 14.76 10.86
C LEU A 57 6.16 15.77 9.81
N ASN A 58 5.47 16.90 9.67
CA ASN A 58 5.87 18.00 8.80
C ASN A 58 7.21 18.66 9.21
N LEU A 59 7.75 18.36 10.40
CA LEU A 59 9.09 18.79 10.79
C LEU A 59 10.19 17.94 10.13
N LEU A 60 9.85 16.75 9.65
CA LEU A 60 10.75 15.80 9.01
C LEU A 60 10.88 16.14 7.52
N ASN A 61 11.96 16.83 7.15
CA ASN A 61 12.34 17.03 5.77
C ASN A 61 12.80 15.68 5.17
N THR A 62 12.07 15.22 4.16
CA THR A 62 12.28 13.94 3.48
C THR A 62 12.90 14.09 2.09
N SER A 63 13.32 15.29 1.68
CA SER A 63 13.79 15.57 0.31
C SER A 63 15.03 14.78 -0.08
N ASN A 64 15.83 14.32 0.88
CA ASN A 64 17.02 13.51 0.63
C ASN A 64 16.79 12.00 0.84
N VAL A 65 15.57 11.57 1.15
CA VAL A 65 15.25 10.17 1.41
C VAL A 65 15.18 9.39 0.11
N THR A 66 15.89 8.26 0.08
CA THR A 66 15.94 7.35 -1.07
C THR A 66 15.30 5.99 -0.79
N ASP A 67 15.16 5.62 0.49
CA ASP A 67 14.60 4.34 0.93
C ASP A 67 13.65 4.55 2.12
N MET A 68 12.37 4.25 1.90
CA MET A 68 11.29 4.30 2.88
C MET A 68 10.74 2.91 3.21
N TYR A 69 11.52 1.84 2.97
CA TYR A 69 11.09 0.48 3.29
C TYR A 69 10.56 0.41 4.72
N GLY A 70 9.34 -0.08 4.87
CA GLY A 70 8.76 -0.35 6.18
C GLY A 70 8.67 0.86 7.12
N MET A 71 8.75 2.10 6.62
CA MET A 71 8.89 3.31 7.45
C MET A 71 7.85 3.37 8.58
N PHE A 72 6.61 2.98 8.33
CA PHE A 72 5.52 2.89 9.31
C PHE A 72 5.00 1.45 9.47
N SER A 73 5.82 0.45 9.12
CA SER A 73 5.36 -0.95 9.13
C SER A 73 4.98 -1.42 10.54
N SER A 74 3.95 -2.24 10.63
CA SER A 74 3.45 -2.83 11.87
C SER A 74 3.04 -1.82 12.95
N CYS A 75 2.64 -0.60 12.57
CA CYS A 75 1.99 0.34 13.49
C CYS A 75 0.51 -0.02 13.66
N TRP A 76 0.23 -1.12 14.37
CA TRP A 76 -1.11 -1.73 14.46
C TRP A 76 -2.18 -0.81 15.03
N GLY A 77 -1.82 0.04 16.00
CA GLY A 77 -2.73 1.00 16.63
C GLY A 77 -2.92 2.31 15.86
N LEU A 78 -2.14 2.57 14.80
CA LEU A 78 -2.16 3.85 14.10
C LEU A 78 -3.50 4.04 13.38
N THR A 79 -4.27 5.05 13.77
CA THR A 79 -5.64 5.29 13.25
C THR A 79 -5.69 6.32 12.12
N SER A 80 -4.76 7.28 12.16
CA SER A 80 -4.55 8.32 11.15
C SER A 80 -3.07 8.65 11.04
N LEU A 81 -2.64 9.11 9.87
CA LEU A 81 -1.26 9.47 9.59
C LEU A 81 -1.23 10.61 8.58
N ASN A 82 -0.53 11.69 8.92
CA ASN A 82 -0.33 12.83 8.02
C ASN A 82 1.08 12.78 7.42
N VAL A 83 1.15 12.51 6.11
CA VAL A 83 2.38 12.45 5.30
C VAL A 83 2.32 13.41 4.10
N VAL A 84 1.41 14.38 4.09
CA VAL A 84 1.18 15.22 2.90
C VAL A 84 2.39 16.08 2.53
N GLU A 85 3.22 16.45 3.52
CA GLU A 85 4.44 17.25 3.34
C GLU A 85 5.68 16.41 2.99
N PHE A 86 5.55 15.09 2.79
CA PHE A 86 6.69 14.26 2.43
C PHE A 86 7.08 14.50 0.96
N ASP A 87 8.35 14.83 0.74
CA ASP A 87 8.96 14.84 -0.58
C ASP A 87 9.49 13.43 -0.88
N THR A 88 8.80 12.73 -1.79
CA THR A 88 9.14 11.36 -2.17
C THR A 88 9.84 11.26 -3.52
N SER A 89 10.20 12.40 -4.15
CA SER A 89 10.73 12.44 -5.53
C SER A 89 12.03 11.64 -5.72
N ASN A 90 12.82 11.50 -4.66
CA ASN A 90 14.07 10.73 -4.64
C ASN A 90 13.92 9.29 -4.13
N VAL A 91 12.71 8.89 -3.67
CA VAL A 91 12.47 7.57 -3.08
C VAL A 91 12.41 6.52 -4.18
N THR A 92 13.19 5.44 -4.00
CA THR A 92 13.28 4.32 -4.93
C THR A 92 12.64 3.04 -4.38
N ASN A 93 12.44 2.95 -3.05
CA ASN A 93 11.85 1.80 -2.37
C ASN A 93 10.78 2.25 -1.36
N MET A 94 9.54 1.82 -1.58
CA MET A 94 8.39 2.04 -0.68
C MET A 94 7.78 0.72 -0.19
N SER A 95 8.49 -0.41 -0.37
CA SER A 95 7.96 -1.71 0.07
C SER A 95 7.71 -1.72 1.58
N TRP A 96 6.63 -2.36 2.00
CA TRP A 96 6.15 -2.38 3.40
C TRP A 96 5.86 -1.02 4.05
N MET A 97 5.91 0.13 3.35
CA MET A 97 5.89 1.47 3.97
C MET A 97 4.77 1.64 5.01
N PHE A 98 3.56 1.15 4.73
CA PHE A 98 2.42 1.14 5.66
C PHE A 98 1.97 -0.28 6.03
N GLY A 99 2.73 -1.31 5.65
CA GLY A 99 2.37 -2.70 5.82
C GLY A 99 2.15 -3.05 7.29
N GLY A 100 0.95 -3.52 7.63
CA GLY A 100 0.54 -3.88 8.98
C GLY A 100 -0.20 -2.77 9.72
N CYS A 101 -0.43 -1.58 9.16
CA CYS A 101 -1.23 -0.53 9.83
C CYS A 101 -2.72 -0.89 9.88
N SER A 102 -3.09 -1.91 10.65
CA SER A 102 -4.41 -2.55 10.61
C SER A 102 -5.57 -1.66 11.05
N SER A 103 -5.30 -0.66 11.91
CA SER A 103 -6.28 0.28 12.42
C SER A 103 -6.36 1.59 11.62
N LEU A 104 -5.55 1.74 10.57
CA LEU A 104 -5.49 2.97 9.78
C LEU A 104 -6.76 3.12 8.95
N THR A 105 -7.55 4.16 9.24
CA THR A 105 -8.87 4.37 8.63
C THR A 105 -8.83 5.33 7.44
N SER A 106 -7.86 6.24 7.43
CA SER A 106 -7.63 7.22 6.37
C SER A 106 -6.14 7.44 6.17
N LEU A 107 -5.73 7.59 4.91
CA LEU A 107 -4.35 7.89 4.54
C LEU A 107 -4.35 8.72 3.25
N GLU A 108 -3.77 9.92 3.31
CA GLU A 108 -3.62 10.80 2.15
C GLU A 108 -2.21 10.66 1.58
N VAL A 109 -2.12 10.12 0.35
CA VAL A 109 -0.85 9.90 -0.39
C VAL A 109 -0.85 10.60 -1.75
N SER A 110 -1.79 11.51 -1.98
CA SER A 110 -1.92 12.22 -3.25
C SER A 110 -0.71 13.10 -3.57
N SER A 111 0.06 13.53 -2.56
CA SER A 111 1.29 14.30 -2.74
C SER A 111 2.53 13.47 -3.12
N PHE A 112 2.44 12.14 -3.11
CA PHE A 112 3.61 11.30 -3.37
C PHE A 112 4.00 11.37 -4.85
N ASP A 113 5.23 11.77 -5.13
CA ASP A 113 5.91 11.49 -6.39
C ASP A 113 6.49 10.08 -6.32
N THR A 114 5.91 9.16 -7.09
CA THR A 114 6.37 7.76 -7.18
C THR A 114 7.18 7.48 -8.43
N SER A 115 7.51 8.49 -9.24
CA SER A 115 8.15 8.31 -10.57
C SER A 115 9.56 7.71 -10.52
N SER A 116 10.19 7.68 -9.34
CA SER A 116 11.48 7.04 -9.07
C SER A 116 11.38 5.67 -8.40
N VAL A 117 10.18 5.25 -7.97
CA VAL A 117 9.98 4.04 -7.17
C VAL A 117 10.08 2.80 -8.05
N THR A 118 10.81 1.79 -7.56
CA THR A 118 11.03 0.51 -8.24
C THR A 118 10.41 -0.69 -7.50
N ASP A 119 10.10 -0.55 -6.21
CA ASP A 119 9.48 -1.59 -5.38
C ASP A 119 8.37 -1.00 -4.48
N MET A 120 7.15 -1.51 -4.65
CA MET A 120 5.95 -1.21 -3.87
C MET A 120 5.37 -2.47 -3.21
N SER A 121 6.14 -3.55 -3.11
CA SER A 121 5.68 -4.80 -2.52
C SER A 121 5.21 -4.58 -1.08
N TYR A 122 4.06 -5.14 -0.72
CA TYR A 122 3.48 -5.04 0.63
C TYR A 122 3.20 -3.61 1.13
N MET A 123 3.23 -2.57 0.27
CA MET A 123 3.14 -1.17 0.70
C MET A 123 1.93 -0.88 1.61
N PHE A 124 0.76 -1.47 1.31
CA PHE A 124 -0.47 -1.39 2.11
C PHE A 124 -0.90 -2.75 2.66
N TYR A 125 0.00 -3.72 2.74
CA TYR A 125 -0.30 -5.06 3.24
C TYR A 125 -0.99 -5.00 4.60
N TYR A 126 -2.10 -5.70 4.79
CA TYR A 126 -2.82 -5.79 6.06
C TYR A 126 -3.29 -4.44 6.64
N CYS A 127 -3.53 -3.42 5.80
CA CYS A 127 -4.22 -2.19 6.20
C CYS A 127 -5.75 -2.42 6.25
N SER A 128 -6.19 -3.29 7.16
CA SER A 128 -7.55 -3.85 7.17
C SER A 128 -8.67 -2.83 7.37
N ALA A 129 -8.40 -1.69 8.00
CA ALA A 129 -9.40 -0.65 8.28
C ALA A 129 -9.52 0.41 7.17
N LEU A 130 -8.62 0.43 6.16
CA LEU A 130 -8.72 1.37 5.05
C LEU A 130 -9.93 1.04 4.18
N THR A 131 -10.80 2.03 3.96
CA THR A 131 -12.05 1.87 3.17
C THR A 131 -11.93 2.39 1.74
N SER A 132 -11.01 3.34 1.53
CA SER A 132 -10.69 3.98 0.26
C SER A 132 -9.23 4.46 0.27
N LEU A 133 -8.66 4.63 -0.92
CA LEU A 133 -7.31 5.15 -1.12
C LEU A 133 -7.25 5.85 -2.47
N ASP A 134 -6.80 7.10 -2.50
CA ASP A 134 -6.55 7.84 -3.74
C ASP A 134 -5.12 7.59 -4.22
N LEU A 135 -4.99 6.97 -5.40
CA LEU A 135 -3.72 6.59 -6.04
C LEU A 135 -3.54 7.27 -7.40
N SER A 136 -4.35 8.31 -7.68
CA SER A 136 -4.40 8.95 -9.00
C SER A 136 -3.07 9.59 -9.43
N THR A 137 -2.21 9.94 -8.48
CA THR A 137 -0.89 10.56 -8.73
C THR A 137 0.26 9.56 -8.85
N PHE A 138 0.01 8.27 -8.60
CA PHE A 138 1.05 7.25 -8.67
C PHE A 138 1.50 7.02 -10.12
N ASP A 139 2.76 7.35 -10.40
CA ASP A 139 3.49 6.87 -11.58
C ASP A 139 4.17 5.54 -11.23
N THR A 140 3.70 4.46 -11.84
CA THR A 140 4.26 3.10 -11.61
C THR A 140 5.12 2.60 -12.76
N SER A 141 5.46 3.44 -13.74
CA SER A 141 6.16 3.03 -14.98
C SER A 141 7.53 2.37 -14.74
N LYS A 142 8.19 2.69 -13.62
CA LYS A 142 9.47 2.09 -13.20
C LYS A 142 9.34 0.97 -12.17
N VAL A 143 8.13 0.69 -11.67
CA VAL A 143 7.92 -0.31 -10.62
C VAL A 143 8.08 -1.72 -11.20
N THR A 144 8.89 -2.53 -10.53
CA THR A 144 9.21 -3.91 -10.91
C THR A 144 8.56 -4.95 -10.01
N TYR A 145 8.26 -4.58 -8.75
CA TYR A 145 7.62 -5.46 -7.76
C TYR A 145 6.41 -4.77 -7.09
N MET A 146 5.26 -5.43 -7.13
CA MET A 146 3.97 -5.02 -6.51
C MET A 146 3.32 -6.18 -5.73
N SER A 147 4.11 -7.20 -5.38
CA SER A 147 3.60 -8.37 -4.69
C SER A 147 2.92 -7.99 -3.37
N TRP A 148 1.73 -8.55 -3.09
CA TRP A 148 0.98 -8.35 -1.85
C TRP A 148 0.60 -6.90 -1.51
N MET A 149 0.71 -5.95 -2.45
CA MET A 149 0.59 -4.51 -2.19
C MET A 149 -0.68 -4.12 -1.42
N PHE A 150 -1.84 -4.70 -1.76
CA PHE A 150 -3.13 -4.45 -1.10
C PHE A 150 -3.66 -5.67 -0.34
N SER A 151 -2.85 -6.72 -0.18
CA SER A 151 -3.35 -7.97 0.41
C SER A 151 -3.85 -7.73 1.84
N ASN A 152 -5.00 -8.32 2.17
CA ASN A 152 -5.72 -8.19 3.44
C ASN A 152 -6.16 -6.76 3.78
N CYS A 153 -6.29 -5.87 2.78
CA CYS A 153 -7.07 -4.63 2.91
C CYS A 153 -8.58 -4.96 2.88
N SER A 154 -9.06 -5.66 3.91
CA SER A 154 -10.38 -6.29 3.92
C SER A 154 -11.56 -5.31 3.87
N SER A 155 -11.39 -4.06 4.33
CA SER A 155 -12.43 -3.02 4.29
C SER A 155 -12.44 -2.19 3.01
N LEU A 156 -11.47 -2.38 2.11
CA LEU A 156 -11.35 -1.59 0.89
C LEU A 156 -12.48 -1.92 -0.08
N THR A 157 -13.29 -0.92 -0.45
CA THR A 157 -14.52 -1.14 -1.24
C THR A 157 -14.32 -0.96 -2.75
N GLY A 158 -13.31 -0.18 -3.13
CA GLY A 158 -12.92 0.14 -4.51
C GLY A 158 -11.48 0.63 -4.59
N LEU A 159 -10.87 0.47 -5.77
CA LEU A 159 -9.56 1.00 -6.11
C LEU A 159 -9.61 1.51 -7.56
N ASP A 160 -9.18 2.75 -7.76
CA ASP A 160 -8.89 3.27 -9.10
C ASP A 160 -7.40 3.03 -9.40
N LEU A 161 -7.14 2.19 -10.40
CA LEU A 161 -5.79 1.85 -10.86
C LEU A 161 -5.52 2.43 -12.26
N SER A 162 -6.28 3.43 -12.69
CA SER A 162 -6.20 3.97 -14.05
C SER A 162 -4.86 4.62 -14.38
N SER A 163 -4.13 5.12 -13.36
CA SER A 163 -2.77 5.68 -13.45
C SER A 163 -1.66 4.62 -13.52
N PHE A 164 -1.95 3.36 -13.20
CA PHE A 164 -0.92 2.33 -13.08
C PHE A 164 -0.45 1.84 -14.45
N ASP A 165 0.82 2.08 -14.75
CA ASP A 165 1.57 1.39 -15.79
C ASP A 165 2.28 0.16 -15.18
N THR A 166 1.82 -1.04 -15.53
CA THR A 166 2.39 -2.30 -15.05
C THR A 166 3.33 -2.96 -16.05
N SER A 167 3.77 -2.27 -17.11
CA SER A 167 4.59 -2.84 -18.18
C SER A 167 5.95 -3.36 -17.71
N SER A 168 6.52 -2.73 -16.68
CA SER A 168 7.80 -3.11 -16.05
C SER A 168 7.66 -4.14 -14.92
N VAL A 169 6.43 -4.44 -14.49
CA VAL A 169 6.19 -5.28 -13.30
C VAL A 169 6.47 -6.75 -13.61
N THR A 170 7.30 -7.36 -12.78
CA THR A 170 7.66 -8.78 -12.87
C THR A 170 6.98 -9.65 -11.81
N ASP A 171 6.53 -9.03 -10.70
CA ASP A 171 5.81 -9.71 -9.63
C ASP A 171 4.63 -8.89 -9.09
N MET A 172 3.44 -9.48 -9.13
CA MET A 172 2.22 -8.99 -8.46
C MET A 172 1.42 -10.14 -7.79
N SER A 173 2.10 -11.18 -7.24
CA SER A 173 1.41 -12.23 -6.45
C SER A 173 0.49 -11.62 -5.43
N SER A 174 -0.66 -12.25 -5.23
CA SER A 174 -1.50 -11.97 -4.06
C SER A 174 -1.84 -10.49 -3.87
N MET A 175 -1.74 -9.66 -4.91
CA MET A 175 -1.87 -8.21 -4.79
C MET A 175 -3.19 -7.80 -4.12
N PHE A 176 -4.27 -8.55 -4.38
CA PHE A 176 -5.60 -8.34 -3.80
C PHE A 176 -6.08 -9.54 -2.95
N TYR A 177 -5.17 -10.42 -2.52
CA TYR A 177 -5.52 -11.55 -1.64
C TYR A 177 -6.23 -11.01 -0.39
N GLY A 178 -7.40 -11.53 -0.03
CA GLY A 178 -8.11 -11.15 1.20
C GLY A 178 -8.80 -9.78 1.16
N CYS A 179 -8.88 -9.10 0.00
CA CYS A 179 -9.68 -7.87 -0.16
C CYS A 179 -11.18 -8.19 -0.22
N SER A 180 -11.75 -8.64 0.90
CA SER A 180 -13.10 -9.20 0.96
C SER A 180 -14.23 -8.19 0.70
N SER A 181 -14.00 -6.89 0.89
CA SER A 181 -15.01 -5.84 0.60
C SER A 181 -14.95 -5.26 -0.81
N LEU A 182 -13.93 -5.60 -1.60
CA LEU A 182 -13.71 -5.00 -2.92
C LEU A 182 -14.84 -5.37 -3.88
N THR A 183 -15.57 -4.38 -4.40
CA THR A 183 -16.78 -4.61 -5.20
C THR A 183 -16.52 -4.68 -6.70
N ASN A 184 -15.64 -3.79 -7.17
CA ASN A 184 -15.27 -3.61 -8.56
C ASN A 184 -13.77 -3.35 -8.64
N LEU A 185 -13.14 -3.86 -9.69
CA LEU A 185 -11.75 -3.56 -9.99
C LEU A 185 -11.59 -3.40 -11.50
N ASP A 186 -11.18 -2.21 -11.93
CA ASP A 186 -10.90 -1.94 -13.33
C ASP A 186 -9.44 -2.24 -13.66
N LEU A 187 -9.23 -3.34 -14.38
CA LEU A 187 -7.93 -3.82 -14.84
C LEU A 187 -7.77 -3.58 -16.34
N SER A 188 -8.57 -2.68 -16.92
CA SER A 188 -8.49 -2.36 -18.34
C SER A 188 -7.13 -1.78 -18.70
N ASN A 189 -6.60 -0.86 -17.89
CA ASN A 189 -5.37 -0.13 -18.23
C ASN A 189 -4.09 -0.94 -17.94
N SER A 190 -4.19 -1.94 -17.08
CA SER A 190 -3.05 -2.72 -16.65
C SER A 190 -2.74 -3.80 -17.69
N ILE A 191 -1.52 -3.75 -18.25
CA ILE A 191 -0.96 -4.79 -19.12
C ILE A 191 -0.64 -6.00 -18.24
N ILE A 192 -1.68 -6.69 -17.76
CA ILE A 192 -1.56 -7.92 -16.98
C ILE A 192 -1.40 -9.10 -17.95
N ASN A 193 -0.53 -8.92 -18.95
CA ASN A 193 -0.22 -9.92 -19.97
C ASN A 193 0.97 -10.81 -19.55
N ASN A 194 1.66 -10.47 -18.45
CA ASN A 194 2.85 -11.19 -17.96
C ASN A 194 2.59 -12.14 -16.77
N LEU A 195 1.33 -12.32 -16.34
CA LEU A 195 1.00 -13.16 -15.16
C LEU A 195 0.85 -14.65 -15.44
N ILE A 196 1.90 -15.27 -15.96
CA ILE A 196 1.92 -16.72 -16.21
C ILE A 196 1.97 -17.56 -14.91
N SER A 197 1.81 -17.00 -13.69
CA SER A 197 2.05 -17.80 -12.47
C SER A 197 1.19 -17.63 -11.22
N ARG A 198 0.18 -16.74 -11.11
CA ARG A 198 -0.30 -16.39 -9.73
C ARG A 198 -1.82 -16.45 -9.55
N CYS A 199 -2.31 -17.68 -9.36
CA CYS A 199 -3.71 -18.05 -9.19
C CYS A 199 -4.35 -17.59 -7.85
N ASP A 200 -3.61 -16.93 -6.97
CA ASP A 200 -4.04 -16.46 -5.65
C ASP A 200 -4.38 -14.96 -5.59
N ILE A 201 -4.19 -14.21 -6.67
CA ILE A 201 -4.31 -12.75 -6.68
C ILE A 201 -5.67 -12.24 -6.15
N PHE A 202 -6.76 -12.98 -6.37
CA PHE A 202 -8.11 -12.68 -5.85
C PHE A 202 -8.62 -13.73 -4.87
N LYS A 203 -7.75 -14.52 -4.25
CA LYS A 203 -8.14 -15.47 -3.20
C LYS A 203 -8.74 -14.67 -2.03
N ASP A 204 -9.77 -15.22 -1.40
CA ASP A 204 -10.50 -14.62 -0.27
C ASP A 204 -11.15 -13.23 -0.54
N CYS A 205 -11.20 -12.78 -1.80
CA CYS A 205 -12.11 -11.71 -2.23
C CYS A 205 -13.56 -12.20 -2.24
N ARG A 206 -14.53 -11.26 -2.16
CA ARG A 206 -15.96 -11.57 -2.28
C ARG A 206 -16.28 -12.36 -3.54
N SER A 207 -17.29 -13.21 -3.43
CA SER A 207 -17.67 -14.12 -4.49
C SER A 207 -18.25 -13.41 -5.70
N ASP A 208 -18.82 -12.22 -5.55
CA ASP A 208 -19.44 -11.40 -6.59
C ASP A 208 -18.58 -10.18 -6.99
N LEU A 209 -17.27 -10.22 -6.73
CA LEU A 209 -16.32 -9.22 -7.24
C LEU A 209 -16.44 -9.14 -8.77
N ASN A 210 -16.61 -7.92 -9.28
CA ASN A 210 -16.66 -7.64 -10.71
C ASN A 210 -15.29 -7.15 -11.19
N ILE A 211 -14.65 -7.94 -12.04
CA ILE A 211 -13.39 -7.55 -12.70
C ILE A 211 -13.71 -6.97 -14.07
N ILE A 212 -13.26 -5.74 -14.31
CA ILE A 212 -13.44 -5.05 -15.59
C ILE A 212 -12.15 -5.20 -16.40
N VAL A 213 -12.26 -5.67 -17.64
CA VAL A 213 -11.12 -5.91 -18.55
C VAL A 213 -11.35 -5.27 -19.91
N ASN A 214 -10.30 -5.11 -20.70
CA ASN A 214 -10.36 -4.41 -21.98
C ASN A 214 -10.88 -5.25 -23.16
N ASP A 215 -10.62 -6.56 -23.15
CA ASP A 215 -10.93 -7.41 -24.29
C ASP A 215 -11.23 -8.86 -23.88
N ALA A 216 -11.64 -9.66 -24.87
CA ALA A 216 -11.99 -11.06 -24.68
C ALA A 216 -10.79 -11.95 -24.33
N SER A 217 -9.58 -11.59 -24.77
CA SER A 217 -8.36 -12.33 -24.47
C SER A 217 -8.00 -12.18 -22.99
N SER A 218 -8.03 -10.95 -22.47
CA SER A 218 -7.88 -10.69 -21.03
C SER A 218 -8.96 -11.45 -20.26
N LYS A 219 -10.24 -11.36 -20.67
CA LYS A 219 -11.34 -12.08 -20.01
C LYS A 219 -11.06 -13.58 -19.88
N ALA A 220 -10.62 -14.24 -20.95
CA ALA A 220 -10.32 -15.67 -20.95
C ALA A 220 -9.18 -16.03 -19.98
N ILE A 221 -8.15 -15.17 -19.86
CA ILE A 221 -7.04 -15.35 -18.90
C ILE A 221 -7.57 -15.29 -17.46
N TYR A 222 -8.38 -14.28 -17.12
CA TYR A 222 -8.95 -14.15 -15.78
C TYR A 222 -9.93 -15.28 -15.47
N GLU A 223 -10.77 -15.70 -16.43
CA GLU A 223 -11.65 -16.86 -16.27
C GLU A 223 -10.84 -18.14 -16.03
N TYR A 224 -9.72 -18.33 -16.75
CA TYR A 224 -8.82 -19.45 -16.53
C TYR A 224 -8.26 -19.44 -15.09
N TRP A 225 -7.81 -18.29 -14.60
CA TRP A 225 -7.34 -18.16 -13.21
C TRP A 225 -8.45 -18.44 -12.21
N LEU A 226 -9.66 -17.94 -12.40
CA LEU A 226 -10.77 -18.21 -11.49
C LEU A 226 -11.17 -19.70 -11.44
N ASN A 227 -10.95 -20.44 -12.54
CA ASN A 227 -11.40 -21.82 -12.68
C ASN A 227 -10.32 -22.89 -12.45
N ASN A 228 -9.02 -22.59 -12.62
CA ASN A 228 -7.93 -23.57 -12.59
C ASN A 228 -7.00 -23.45 -11.36
N ASN A 229 -7.61 -23.26 -10.19
CA ASN A 229 -6.96 -22.93 -8.91
C ASN A 229 -6.37 -24.11 -8.12
N GLU A 230 -6.34 -25.33 -8.68
CA GLU A 230 -5.90 -26.53 -7.94
C GLU A 230 -4.37 -26.67 -7.79
N LYS A 231 -3.57 -25.84 -8.47
CA LYS A 231 -2.09 -25.91 -8.46
C LYS A 231 -1.38 -24.76 -7.74
N CYS A 232 -2.10 -23.99 -6.92
CA CYS A 232 -1.48 -22.90 -6.16
C CYS A 232 -0.75 -23.45 -4.92
N SER A 233 0.51 -23.06 -4.72
CA SER A 233 1.38 -23.49 -3.61
C SER A 233 0.86 -23.11 -2.21
N TYR A 234 -0.24 -22.36 -2.10
CA TYR A 234 -0.77 -21.78 -0.85
C TYR A 234 -2.21 -22.21 -0.50
N GLY A 235 -2.56 -23.47 -0.78
CA GLY A 235 -3.74 -24.14 -0.22
C GLY A 235 -5.03 -24.05 -1.06
N THR A 236 -5.99 -24.89 -0.71
CA THR A 236 -7.29 -25.07 -1.41
C THR A 236 -8.23 -23.87 -1.25
N ILE A 237 -9.00 -23.55 -2.31
CA ILE A 237 -9.95 -22.43 -2.34
C ILE A 237 -11.36 -22.94 -2.66
N SER A 238 -12.36 -22.31 -2.05
CA SER A 238 -13.80 -22.45 -2.38
C SER A 238 -14.11 -21.96 -3.80
N LYS A 239 -14.91 -22.73 -4.55
CA LYS A 239 -15.46 -22.35 -5.87
C LYS A 239 -16.40 -21.14 -5.72
N ASN A 240 -15.87 -19.93 -5.81
CA ASN A 240 -16.67 -18.70 -5.70
C ASN A 240 -16.98 -18.12 -7.09
N LYS A 241 -18.25 -17.76 -7.31
CA LYS A 241 -18.83 -17.28 -8.59
C LYS A 241 -18.45 -15.83 -8.94
N LYS A 242 -17.17 -15.53 -9.16
CA LYS A 242 -16.75 -14.17 -9.57
C LYS A 242 -17.26 -13.85 -10.99
N SER A 243 -17.51 -12.56 -11.26
CA SER A 243 -17.99 -12.09 -12.57
C SER A 243 -16.94 -11.25 -13.28
N ILE A 244 -16.84 -11.38 -14.61
CA ILE A 244 -15.91 -10.61 -15.44
C ILE A 244 -16.68 -9.86 -16.53
N THR A 245 -16.49 -8.54 -16.54
CA THR A 245 -17.12 -7.61 -17.47
C THR A 245 -16.09 -7.04 -18.44
N ILE A 246 -16.43 -6.95 -19.72
CA ILE A 246 -15.60 -6.26 -20.71
C ILE A 246 -16.01 -4.79 -20.77
N LYS A 247 -15.05 -3.88 -20.61
CA LYS A 247 -15.24 -2.43 -20.69
C LYS A 247 -15.74 -2.08 -22.10
N LYS A 248 -16.95 -1.52 -22.20
CA LYS A 248 -17.46 -1.02 -23.49
C LYS A 248 -16.67 0.23 -23.86
N LYS A 249 -15.96 0.19 -24.99
CA LYS A 249 -15.37 1.39 -25.58
C LYS A 249 -16.52 2.34 -25.93
N LEU A 250 -16.54 3.54 -25.34
CA LEU A 250 -17.43 4.60 -25.81
C LEU A 250 -17.00 4.94 -27.24
N MET A 251 -17.92 4.75 -28.19
CA MET A 251 -17.75 5.15 -29.59
C MET A 251 -17.88 6.67 -29.73
#